data_AF-A0A940PZ85-F1
#
_entry.id   AF-A0A940PZ85-F1
#
_cell.length_a   1.000
_cell.length_b   1.000
_cell.length_c   1.000
_cell.angle_alpha   90.00
_cell.angle_beta   90.00
_cell.angle_gamma   90.00
#
_symmetry.space_group_name_H-M   'P 1'
#
loop_
_entity.id
_entity.type
_entity.pdbx_description
1 polymer ?
#
loop_
_entity_poly.entity_id
_entity_poly.type
_entity_poly.pdbx_seq_one_letter_code
_entity_poly.pdbx_strand_id
1 'polypeptide(L)'
;MKSIPLLTVLLLLFATSLKAKEPYTDDEQLLMQRYYELFSQPDKQKEFYQLNQQVRAIMEKRSGREGYYVFRINEVTYEVNMGRNNKALKLAKKVLEEMKEQGDSHFDMIYSTMSVIYEDRGNYKMSRYYSDKAIKAVSPKDTIGLIGAYLAAANLESSNHPDEAIRLVDYILPYCKKYPSHYNYAQTMKALAYYFKNDSPSFFQILDEYNILKRENNLQDKQNDGIMQTIKEVFNGNYDEALRLINKRDLYSNNMGYFDMLIQLYKLKGDKDMVIHEQQRKLEAIDSLNANLIYQNMNEMNAEMEVKKAQQEVIKSRMYWLAAVVVLLIIVTGLLIWRYLTRRAYQKRLLKKNQELEIALNHAKESDRMKTSFIEHVSHEIRTPLNVITGFAQIITNPDYELDEKERNHMINDISKNTTEITQIINELLEIADNESKEYYERNDMVDVNQFCQDIMDKMELDNDRLLSMKFVSLVDKGFTLRTNRLALDKILTQLVNNALKFTKDGSVELRVRERAAHGGVEFTITDTGIGINKEHKDKIFDRFYKVDNFKQGFGLGLTISQKLATLLGGQLELDEHYTKGARFVLTLPEQ
;
A
#
# COMPACT_ATOMS: atom_id res chain seq x y z
N MET A 1 69.85 -1.02 23.24
CA MET A 1 68.93 -0.36 22.28
C MET A 1 68.92 -1.21 21.02
N LYS A 2 67.80 -1.88 20.74
CA LYS A 2 67.59 -2.54 19.43
C LYS A 2 67.65 -1.46 18.34
N SER A 3 68.17 -1.79 17.17
CA SER A 3 68.34 -0.87 16.04
C SER A 3 67.01 -0.24 15.67
N ILE A 4 67.00 1.08 15.61
CA ILE A 4 65.90 1.88 15.11
C ILE A 4 65.90 1.70 13.59
N PRO A 5 64.89 1.05 12.96
CA PRO A 5 64.89 0.85 11.50
C PRO A 5 64.82 2.18 10.76
N LEU A 6 65.34 2.19 9.52
CA LEU A 6 65.51 3.34 8.62
C LEU A 6 64.28 4.25 8.51
N LEU A 7 63.09 3.66 8.57
CA LEU A 7 61.79 4.35 8.55
C LEU A 7 61.59 5.27 9.77
N THR A 8 62.11 4.89 10.93
CA THR A 8 62.05 5.71 12.15
C THR A 8 63.00 6.89 12.08
N VAL A 9 64.14 6.76 11.39
CA VAL A 9 65.05 7.90 11.14
C VAL A 9 64.36 8.90 10.23
N LEU A 10 63.74 8.43 9.13
CA LEU A 10 62.91 9.26 8.25
C LEU A 10 61.80 10.00 9.01
N LEU A 11 61.10 9.35 9.93
CA LEU A 11 59.98 9.98 10.66
C LEU A 11 60.37 10.81 11.88
N LEU A 12 61.49 10.49 12.54
CA LEU A 12 62.11 11.39 13.51
C LEU A 12 62.52 12.70 12.84
N LEU A 13 62.96 12.64 11.59
CA LEU A 13 63.32 13.79 10.78
C LEU A 13 62.08 14.61 10.35
N PHE A 14 60.97 13.97 9.98
CA PHE A 14 59.68 14.66 9.72
C PHE A 14 59.07 15.29 10.99
N ALA A 15 59.17 14.65 12.15
CA ALA A 15 58.58 15.23 13.37
C ALA A 15 59.28 16.52 13.82
N THR A 16 60.53 16.75 13.40
CA THR A 16 61.23 18.02 13.59
C THR A 16 60.78 19.15 12.65
N SER A 17 59.93 18.86 11.65
CA SER A 17 59.44 19.85 10.68
C SER A 17 58.13 20.55 11.08
N LEU A 18 57.41 20.02 12.08
CA LEU A 18 56.15 20.62 12.52
C LEU A 18 56.46 21.95 13.22
N LYS A 19 56.17 23.07 12.53
CA LYS A 19 56.22 24.40 13.14
C LYS A 19 55.21 24.45 14.28
N ALA A 20 55.65 24.21 15.50
CA ALA A 20 54.83 24.44 16.68
C ALA A 20 54.53 25.94 16.77
N LYS A 21 53.25 26.30 16.91
CA LYS A 21 52.84 27.71 17.08
C LYS A 21 53.42 28.34 18.35
N GLU A 22 53.79 27.52 19.33
CA GLU A 22 54.38 27.89 20.62
C GLU A 22 55.44 26.84 21.02
N PRO A 23 56.42 27.18 21.89
CA PRO A 23 57.36 26.21 22.46
C PRO A 23 56.63 25.04 23.15
N TYR A 24 57.23 23.85 23.11
CA TYR A 24 56.73 22.70 23.85
C TYR A 24 56.99 22.88 25.35
N THR A 25 56.01 22.52 26.19
CA THR A 25 56.21 22.45 27.64
C THR A 25 57.16 21.32 28.00
N ASP A 26 57.80 21.38 29.18
CA ASP A 26 58.70 20.33 29.66
C ASP A 26 58.00 18.95 29.70
N ASP A 27 56.72 18.93 30.08
CA ASP A 27 55.88 17.72 30.09
C ASP A 27 55.65 17.17 28.67
N GLU A 28 55.40 18.04 27.68
CA GLU A 28 55.23 17.63 26.28
C GLU A 28 56.54 17.11 25.68
N GLN A 29 57.68 17.72 26.04
CA GLN A 29 59.00 17.26 25.61
C GLN A 29 59.33 15.88 26.17
N LEU A 30 59.06 15.66 27.46
CA LEU A 30 59.25 14.36 28.10
C LEU A 30 58.32 13.29 27.50
N LEU A 31 57.07 13.66 27.21
CA LEU A 31 56.08 12.78 26.56
C LEU A 31 56.55 12.37 25.15
N MET A 32 57.04 13.33 24.35
CA MET A 32 57.60 13.09 23.03
C MET A 32 58.84 12.21 23.08
N GLN A 33 59.77 12.47 24.01
CA GLN A 33 60.95 11.65 24.21
C GLN A 33 60.57 10.20 24.53
N ARG A 34 59.62 10.01 25.44
CA ARG A 34 59.10 8.69 25.79
C ARG A 34 58.42 8.00 24.61
N TYR A 35 57.68 8.75 23.79
CA TYR A 35 57.05 8.24 22.57
C TYR A 35 58.07 7.70 21.58
N TYR A 36 59.16 8.42 21.33
CA TYR A 36 60.21 7.97 20.41
C TYR A 36 60.97 6.72 20.91
N GLU A 37 61.14 6.56 22.22
CA GLU A 37 61.75 5.34 22.80
C GLU A 37 60.94 4.07 22.48
N LEU A 38 59.63 4.19 22.29
CA LEU A 38 58.72 3.05 22.09
C LEU A 38 58.70 2.51 20.66
N PHE A 39 59.16 3.27 19.65
CA PHE A 39 59.15 2.82 18.24
C PHE A 39 60.00 1.59 17.96
N SER A 40 60.98 1.32 18.81
CA SER A 40 61.91 0.19 18.69
C SER A 40 61.62 -0.94 19.69
N GLN A 41 60.50 -0.85 20.42
CA GLN A 41 60.14 -1.78 21.51
C GLN A 41 58.92 -2.65 21.13
N PRO A 42 59.13 -3.90 20.67
CA PRO A 42 58.02 -4.79 20.29
C PRO A 42 57.11 -5.17 21.46
N ASP A 43 57.67 -5.29 22.67
CA ASP A 43 56.94 -5.75 23.85
C ASP A 43 56.07 -4.65 24.49
N LYS A 44 56.13 -3.42 23.97
CA LYS A 44 55.44 -2.24 24.50
C LYS A 44 54.33 -1.71 23.58
N GLN A 45 53.77 -2.56 22.72
CA GLN A 45 52.74 -2.16 21.75
C GLN A 45 51.56 -1.40 22.36
N LYS A 46 51.03 -1.88 23.50
CA LYS A 46 49.91 -1.22 24.17
C LYS A 46 50.28 0.19 24.67
N GLU A 47 51.48 0.34 25.23
CA GLU A 47 52.01 1.62 25.71
C GLU A 47 52.23 2.59 24.54
N PHE A 48 52.76 2.10 23.41
CA PHE A 48 52.93 2.90 22.19
C PHE A 48 51.61 3.49 21.69
N TYR A 49 50.56 2.67 21.52
CA TYR A 49 49.28 3.17 21.00
C TYR A 49 48.59 4.16 21.93
N GLN A 50 48.66 3.93 23.24
CA GLN A 50 48.10 4.85 24.23
C GLN A 50 48.82 6.21 24.17
N LEU A 51 50.15 6.20 24.11
CA LEU A 51 50.95 7.41 24.05
C LEU A 51 50.78 8.10 22.68
N ASN A 52 50.72 7.36 21.59
CA ASN A 52 50.47 7.90 20.25
C ASN A 52 49.13 8.66 20.18
N GLN A 53 48.08 8.14 20.82
CA GLN A 53 46.80 8.82 20.86
C GLN A 53 46.88 10.16 21.60
N GLN A 54 47.60 10.21 22.72
CA GLN A 54 47.81 11.43 23.50
C GLN A 54 48.62 12.46 22.71
N VAL A 55 49.75 12.04 22.14
CA VAL A 55 50.63 12.92 21.36
C VAL A 55 49.93 13.42 20.09
N ARG A 56 49.19 12.56 19.38
CA ARG A 56 48.42 12.96 18.20
C ARG A 56 47.41 14.05 18.52
N ALA A 57 46.70 13.94 19.64
CA ALA A 57 45.74 14.96 20.06
C ALA A 57 46.40 16.31 20.38
N ILE A 58 47.62 16.30 20.94
CA ILE A 58 48.41 17.52 21.18
C ILE A 58 48.85 18.14 19.84
N MET A 59 49.33 17.32 18.91
CA MET A 59 49.85 17.78 17.63
C MET A 59 48.75 18.23 16.66
N GLU A 60 47.57 17.64 16.73
CA GLU A 60 46.39 18.13 16.00
C GLU A 60 45.99 19.54 16.47
N LYS A 61 46.06 19.82 17.78
CA LYS A 61 45.80 21.17 18.30
C LYS A 61 46.87 22.19 17.89
N ARG A 62 48.14 21.81 17.93
CA ARG A 62 49.28 22.73 17.66
C ARG A 62 49.51 22.98 16.17
N SER A 63 49.44 21.93 15.35
CA SER A 63 49.83 21.94 13.93
C SER A 63 48.70 21.53 12.98
N GLY A 64 47.46 21.41 13.48
CA GLY A 64 46.29 21.12 12.66
C GLY A 64 46.33 19.71 12.04
N ARG A 65 45.76 19.60 10.85
CA ARG A 65 45.63 18.32 10.12
C ARG A 65 46.97 17.68 9.77
N GLU A 66 47.99 18.49 9.48
CA GLU A 66 49.35 18.02 9.21
C GLU A 66 49.92 17.26 10.43
N GLY A 67 49.79 17.85 11.63
CA GLY A 67 50.18 17.19 12.87
C GLY A 67 49.37 15.92 13.16
N TYR A 68 48.08 15.90 12.82
CA TYR A 68 47.26 14.70 12.97
C TYR A 68 47.76 13.54 12.09
N TYR A 69 47.97 13.80 10.79
CA TYR A 69 48.36 12.76 9.85
C TYR A 69 49.80 12.30 10.02
N VAL A 70 50.71 13.16 10.51
CA VAL A 70 52.06 12.73 10.88
C VAL A 70 52.03 11.59 11.88
N PHE A 71 51.23 11.72 12.94
CA PHE A 71 51.12 10.71 13.98
C PHE A 71 50.23 9.52 13.60
N ARG A 72 49.38 9.65 12.57
CA ARG A 72 48.72 8.49 11.94
C ARG A 72 49.69 7.67 11.09
N ILE A 73 50.59 8.33 10.37
CA ILE A 73 51.62 7.67 9.56
C ILE A 73 52.70 7.04 10.45
N ASN A 74 52.97 7.62 11.62
CA ASN A 74 53.80 6.98 12.64
C ASN A 74 53.25 5.63 13.13
N GLU A 75 51.92 5.45 13.18
CA GLU A 75 51.34 4.13 13.51
C GLU A 75 51.62 3.11 12.42
N VAL A 76 51.55 3.52 11.15
CA VAL A 76 51.93 2.68 10.01
C VAL A 76 53.38 2.23 10.16
N THR A 77 54.25 3.18 10.49
CA THR A 77 55.68 2.97 10.67
C THR A 77 56.01 2.07 11.82
N TYR A 78 55.33 2.24 12.95
CA TYR A 78 55.46 1.32 14.06
C TYR A 78 55.16 -0.12 13.59
N GLU A 79 54.11 -0.33 12.81
CA GLU A 79 53.80 -1.67 12.29
C GLU A 79 54.86 -2.18 11.30
N VAL A 80 55.47 -1.34 10.46
CA VAL A 80 56.61 -1.73 9.62
C VAL A 80 57.81 -2.13 10.48
N ASN A 81 58.15 -1.33 11.50
CA ASN A 81 59.26 -1.61 12.41
C ASN A 81 59.13 -2.93 13.14
N MET A 82 57.88 -3.38 13.34
CA MET A 82 57.56 -4.65 13.98
C MET A 82 57.50 -5.83 12.99
N GLY A 83 57.87 -5.61 11.73
CA GLY A 83 57.78 -6.59 10.65
C GLY A 83 56.35 -6.92 10.21
N ARG A 84 55.36 -6.10 10.59
CA ARG A 84 53.92 -6.33 10.35
C ARG A 84 53.45 -5.60 9.09
N ASN A 85 54.15 -5.84 7.98
CA ASN A 85 54.01 -5.13 6.71
C ASN A 85 52.59 -5.14 6.13
N ASN A 86 51.80 -6.19 6.38
CA ASN A 86 50.41 -6.26 5.89
C ASN A 86 49.47 -5.37 6.68
N LYS A 87 49.61 -5.36 8.02
CA LYS A 87 48.89 -4.44 8.89
C LYS A 87 49.29 -2.99 8.60
N ALA A 88 50.58 -2.75 8.38
CA ALA A 88 51.09 -1.45 7.95
C ALA A 88 50.46 -1.02 6.62
N LEU A 89 50.45 -1.86 5.59
CA LEU A 89 49.86 -1.51 4.28
C LEU A 89 48.36 -1.19 4.38
N LYS A 90 47.62 -1.97 5.17
CA LYS A 90 46.17 -1.75 5.39
C LYS A 90 45.93 -0.41 6.09
N LEU A 91 46.70 -0.13 7.14
CA LEU A 91 46.63 1.14 7.84
C LEU A 91 47.03 2.30 6.94
N ALA A 92 48.07 2.13 6.11
CA ALA A 92 48.51 3.14 5.15
C ALA A 92 47.44 3.47 4.11
N LYS A 93 46.77 2.45 3.54
CA LYS A 93 45.66 2.64 2.59
C LYS A 93 44.50 3.38 3.24
N LYS A 94 44.13 3.01 4.47
CA LYS A 94 43.08 3.67 5.23
C LYS A 94 43.41 5.15 5.49
N VAL A 95 44.63 5.43 5.94
CA VAL A 95 45.10 6.82 6.13
C VAL A 95 45.06 7.59 4.82
N LEU A 96 45.49 6.99 3.71
CA LEU A 96 45.45 7.62 2.38
C LEU A 96 44.02 7.92 1.91
N GLU A 97 43.06 7.02 2.15
CA GLU A 97 41.65 7.23 1.83
C GLU A 97 41.05 8.37 2.67
N GLU A 98 41.29 8.36 3.97
CA GLU A 98 40.86 9.43 4.89
C GLU A 98 41.43 10.80 4.45
N MET A 99 42.73 10.87 4.10
CA MET A 99 43.35 12.10 3.60
C MET A 99 42.69 12.62 2.31
N LYS A 100 42.32 11.72 1.39
CA LYS A 100 41.63 12.07 0.14
C LYS A 100 40.21 12.59 0.38
N GLU A 101 39.44 11.93 1.23
CA GLU A 101 38.07 12.33 1.57
C GLU A 101 38.05 13.71 2.25
N GLN A 102 39.06 14.00 3.07
CA GLN A 102 39.17 15.26 3.81
C GLN A 102 39.81 16.39 3.00
N GLY A 103 40.24 16.13 1.76
CA GLY A 103 40.83 17.12 0.86
C GLY A 103 42.24 17.59 1.26
N ASP A 104 43.04 16.74 1.89
CA ASP A 104 44.44 17.07 2.21
C ASP A 104 45.31 17.08 0.94
N SER A 105 46.47 17.73 1.01
CA SER A 105 47.43 17.88 -0.10
C SER A 105 48.83 17.34 0.21
N HIS A 106 49.15 17.04 1.47
CA HIS A 106 50.48 16.56 1.90
C HIS A 106 50.58 15.02 1.83
N PHE A 107 50.57 14.47 0.62
CA PHE A 107 50.60 13.00 0.42
C PHE A 107 52.01 12.39 0.39
N ASP A 108 53.05 13.21 0.41
CA ASP A 108 54.45 12.80 0.29
C ASP A 108 54.86 11.77 1.36
N MET A 109 54.48 12.01 2.61
CA MET A 109 54.90 11.15 3.72
C MET A 109 54.19 9.79 3.71
N ILE A 110 52.90 9.76 3.35
CA ILE A 110 52.16 8.50 3.21
C ILE A 110 52.65 7.71 1.99
N TYR A 111 52.95 8.37 0.87
CA TYR A 111 53.53 7.70 -0.29
C TYR A 111 54.95 7.19 -0.02
N SER A 112 55.79 7.95 0.68
CA SER A 112 57.12 7.49 1.12
C SER A 112 57.02 6.24 2.01
N THR A 113 56.07 6.25 2.94
CA THR A 113 55.81 5.09 3.82
C THR A 113 55.33 3.88 3.01
N MET A 114 54.44 4.07 2.04
CA MET A 114 54.01 2.99 1.13
C MET A 114 55.16 2.45 0.29
N SER A 115 56.08 3.31 -0.18
CA SER A 115 57.29 2.91 -0.90
C SER A 115 58.10 1.89 -0.11
N VAL A 116 58.38 2.19 1.17
CA VAL A 116 59.15 1.30 2.04
C VAL A 116 58.41 -0.01 2.33
N ILE A 117 57.09 0.04 2.56
CA ILE A 117 56.29 -1.18 2.77
C ILE A 117 56.38 -2.13 1.57
N TYR A 118 56.38 -1.59 0.34
CA TYR A 118 56.52 -2.41 -0.87
C TYR A 118 57.96 -2.90 -1.08
N GLU A 119 58.97 -2.13 -0.67
CA GLU A 119 60.38 -2.52 -0.68
C GLU A 119 60.64 -3.71 0.26
N ASP A 120 60.16 -3.63 1.51
CA ASP A 120 60.28 -4.71 2.51
C ASP A 120 59.53 -5.99 2.09
N ARG A 121 58.63 -5.88 1.12
CA ARG A 121 57.90 -7.01 0.50
C ARG A 121 58.55 -7.52 -0.78
N GLY A 122 59.72 -6.99 -1.15
CA GLY A 122 60.42 -7.35 -2.38
C GLY A 122 59.76 -6.84 -3.66
N ASN A 123 58.79 -5.93 -3.59
CA ASN A 123 58.10 -5.38 -4.76
C ASN A 123 58.70 -4.03 -5.18
N TYR A 124 59.87 -4.09 -5.81
CA TYR A 124 60.61 -2.93 -6.29
C TYR A 124 59.76 -2.02 -7.20
N LYS A 125 58.99 -2.60 -8.13
CA LYS A 125 58.16 -1.82 -9.08
C LYS A 125 57.13 -0.93 -8.37
N MET A 126 56.44 -1.49 -7.38
CA MET A 126 55.47 -0.72 -6.59
C MET A 126 56.17 0.26 -5.64
N SER A 127 57.31 -0.13 -5.07
CA SER A 127 58.11 0.77 -4.25
C SER A 127 58.51 2.03 -5.05
N ARG A 128 59.14 1.85 -6.22
CA ARG A 128 59.52 2.96 -7.11
C ARG A 128 58.34 3.83 -7.52
N TYR A 129 57.20 3.21 -7.86
CA TYR A 129 55.97 3.95 -8.19
C TYR A 129 55.52 4.90 -7.06
N TYR A 130 55.55 4.43 -5.81
CA TYR A 130 55.17 5.25 -4.66
C TYR A 130 56.26 6.27 -4.28
N SER A 131 57.53 5.93 -4.50
CA SER A 131 58.65 6.87 -4.36
C SER A 131 58.53 8.07 -5.31
N ASP A 132 58.26 7.82 -6.59
CA ASP A 132 58.03 8.87 -7.59
C ASP A 132 56.82 9.75 -7.24
N LYS A 133 55.76 9.13 -6.70
CA LYS A 133 54.59 9.85 -6.21
C LYS A 133 54.90 10.71 -5.01
N ALA A 134 55.73 10.23 -4.08
CA ALA A 134 56.13 10.99 -2.93
C ALA A 134 56.88 12.25 -3.35
N ILE A 135 57.90 12.11 -4.22
CA ILE A 135 58.67 13.23 -4.77
C ILE A 135 57.77 14.27 -5.45
N LYS A 136 56.78 13.83 -6.24
CA LYS A 136 55.82 14.72 -6.91
C LYS A 136 54.83 15.39 -5.97
N ALA A 137 54.53 14.78 -4.83
CA ALA A 137 53.57 15.29 -3.85
C ALA A 137 54.19 16.30 -2.89
N VAL A 138 55.51 16.29 -2.71
CA VAL A 138 56.19 17.27 -1.86
C VAL A 138 56.06 18.68 -2.45
N SER A 139 55.68 19.63 -1.61
CA SER A 139 55.73 21.06 -1.96
C SER A 139 57.18 21.54 -2.07
N PRO A 140 57.58 22.25 -3.14
CA PRO A 140 58.94 22.81 -3.26
C PRO A 140 59.34 23.76 -2.13
N LYS A 141 58.37 24.25 -1.34
CA LYS A 141 58.61 25.12 -0.17
C LYS A 141 58.90 24.32 1.11
N ASP A 142 58.57 23.03 1.14
CA ASP A 142 58.88 22.13 2.26
C ASP A 142 60.24 21.48 2.05
N THR A 143 61.27 22.11 2.60
CA THR A 143 62.66 21.64 2.47
C THR A 143 62.89 20.30 3.18
N ILE A 144 62.22 20.03 4.30
CA ILE A 144 62.45 18.81 5.08
C ILE A 144 61.74 17.63 4.41
N GLY A 145 60.48 17.81 3.96
CA GLY A 145 59.78 16.80 3.19
C GLY A 145 60.47 16.44 1.87
N LEU A 146 61.09 17.44 1.22
CA LEU A 146 61.88 17.22 0.00
C LEU A 146 63.12 16.36 0.28
N ILE A 147 63.86 16.69 1.34
CA ILE A 147 65.02 15.88 1.77
C ILE A 147 64.56 14.44 2.09
N GLY A 148 63.47 14.28 2.83
CA GLY A 148 62.93 12.98 3.21
C GLY A 148 62.57 12.11 2.00
N ALA A 149 61.76 12.64 1.08
CA ALA A 149 61.32 11.88 -0.10
C ALA A 149 62.49 11.47 -1.00
N TYR A 150 63.45 12.36 -1.24
CA TYR A 150 64.63 12.06 -2.07
C TYR A 150 65.59 11.09 -1.39
N LEU A 151 65.78 11.16 -0.07
CA LEU A 151 66.62 10.20 0.65
C LEU A 151 65.99 8.81 0.71
N ALA A 152 64.66 8.72 0.86
CA ALA A 152 63.95 7.45 0.74
C ALA A 152 64.09 6.84 -0.67
N ALA A 153 63.96 7.66 -1.72
CA ALA A 153 64.20 7.24 -3.09
C ALA A 153 65.66 6.80 -3.34
N ALA A 154 66.63 7.57 -2.82
CA ALA A 154 68.04 7.24 -2.95
C ALA A 154 68.40 5.93 -2.25
N ASN A 155 67.80 5.65 -1.08
CA ASN A 155 67.97 4.36 -0.41
C ASN A 155 67.49 3.20 -1.30
N LEU A 156 66.27 3.30 -1.83
CA LEU A 156 65.69 2.30 -2.73
C LEU A 156 66.56 2.04 -3.96
N GLU A 157 67.11 3.10 -4.55
CA GLU A 157 67.92 2.99 -5.77
C GLU A 157 69.38 2.64 -5.50
N SER A 158 69.87 2.68 -4.25
CA SER A 158 71.29 2.49 -3.94
C SER A 158 71.83 1.12 -4.41
N SER A 159 71.06 0.05 -4.26
CA SER A 159 71.43 -1.29 -4.75
C SER A 159 70.93 -1.60 -6.17
N ASN A 160 69.85 -0.93 -6.61
CA ASN A 160 69.20 -1.20 -7.91
C ASN A 160 69.79 -0.36 -9.06
N HIS A 161 69.91 0.95 -8.86
CA HIS A 161 70.45 1.92 -9.82
C HIS A 161 71.35 2.93 -9.10
N PRO A 162 72.61 2.57 -8.75
CA PRO A 162 73.50 3.41 -7.95
C PRO A 162 73.72 4.83 -8.51
N ASP A 163 73.79 4.98 -9.84
CA ASP A 163 73.95 6.29 -10.49
C ASP A 163 72.70 7.18 -10.37
N GLU A 164 71.52 6.59 -10.24
CA GLU A 164 70.28 7.33 -9.94
C GLU A 164 70.25 7.74 -8.46
N ALA A 165 70.65 6.86 -7.55
CA ALA A 165 70.76 7.18 -6.13
C ALA A 165 71.71 8.36 -5.87
N ILE A 166 72.90 8.38 -6.51
CA ILE A 166 73.86 9.49 -6.39
C ILE A 166 73.24 10.80 -6.89
N ARG A 167 72.56 10.78 -8.05
CA ARG A 167 71.88 11.96 -8.61
C ARG A 167 70.79 12.50 -7.68
N LEU A 168 70.00 11.61 -7.09
CA LEU A 168 68.96 11.99 -6.13
C LEU A 168 69.57 12.66 -4.89
N VAL A 169 70.67 12.12 -4.35
CA VAL A 169 71.35 12.74 -3.20
C VAL A 169 72.00 14.07 -3.54
N ASP A 170 72.70 14.16 -4.68
CA ASP A 170 73.39 15.40 -5.08
C ASP A 170 72.42 16.57 -5.25
N TYR A 171 71.19 16.30 -5.71
CA TYR A 171 70.13 17.30 -5.79
C TYR A 171 69.75 17.88 -4.42
N ILE A 172 69.66 17.04 -3.38
CA ILE A 172 69.24 17.47 -2.03
C ILE A 172 70.40 17.89 -1.11
N LEU A 173 71.64 17.59 -1.49
CA LEU A 173 72.83 17.86 -0.66
C LEU A 173 72.98 19.34 -0.22
N PRO A 174 72.71 20.37 -1.07
CA PRO A 174 72.75 21.76 -0.64
C PRO A 174 71.72 22.10 0.45
N TYR A 175 70.55 21.46 0.40
CA TYR A 175 69.47 21.66 1.38
C TYR A 175 69.80 20.96 2.70
N CYS A 176 70.44 19.80 2.64
CA CYS A 176 70.88 19.06 3.82
C CYS A 176 71.91 19.81 4.67
N LYS A 177 72.72 20.73 4.11
CA LYS A 177 73.76 21.46 4.88
C LYS A 177 73.22 22.22 6.07
N LYS A 178 71.93 22.61 6.03
CA LYS A 178 71.23 23.30 7.13
C LYS A 178 70.85 22.35 8.27
N TYR A 179 70.90 21.04 8.03
CA TYR A 179 70.45 20.00 8.95
C TYR A 179 71.51 18.89 9.06
N PRO A 180 72.48 19.00 9.99
CA PRO A 180 73.64 18.11 10.07
C PRO A 180 73.32 16.61 10.07
N SER A 181 72.25 16.18 10.75
CA SER A 181 71.83 14.76 10.77
C SER A 181 71.34 14.27 9.40
N HIS A 182 70.59 15.10 8.66
CA HIS A 182 70.14 14.76 7.32
C HIS A 182 71.31 14.71 6.34
N TYR A 183 72.28 15.62 6.48
CA TYR A 183 73.48 15.63 5.65
C TYR A 183 74.33 14.38 5.88
N ASN A 184 74.53 14.00 7.13
CA ASN A 184 75.25 12.78 7.48
C ASN A 184 74.57 11.52 6.89
N TYR A 185 73.24 11.46 6.94
CA TYR A 185 72.47 10.39 6.32
C TYR A 185 72.55 10.39 4.77
N ALA A 186 72.47 11.57 4.15
CA ALA A 186 72.68 11.74 2.71
C ALA A 186 74.03 11.20 2.24
N GLN A 187 75.10 11.48 3.00
CA GLN A 187 76.43 10.95 2.72
C GLN A 187 76.48 9.42 2.85
N THR A 188 75.71 8.85 3.78
CA THR A 188 75.59 7.39 3.93
C THR A 188 74.93 6.75 2.71
N MET A 189 73.90 7.37 2.13
CA MET A 189 73.26 6.87 0.91
C MET A 189 74.22 6.94 -0.30
N LYS A 190 75.00 8.02 -0.43
CA LYS A 190 76.05 8.10 -1.46
C LYS A 190 77.13 7.04 -1.27
N ALA A 191 77.56 6.80 -0.03
CA ALA A 191 78.52 5.76 0.29
C ALA A 191 78.01 4.36 -0.09
N LEU A 192 76.73 4.05 0.18
CA LEU A 192 76.09 2.82 -0.26
C LEU A 192 76.06 2.70 -1.79
N ALA A 193 75.68 3.76 -2.50
CA ALA A 193 75.69 3.74 -3.96
C ALA A 193 77.11 3.51 -4.53
N TYR A 194 78.13 4.16 -3.98
CA TYR A 194 79.53 3.90 -4.38
C TYR A 194 79.99 2.48 -4.06
N TYR A 195 79.52 1.91 -2.94
CA TYR A 195 79.76 0.51 -2.61
C TYR A 195 79.20 -0.46 -3.66
N PHE A 196 77.95 -0.26 -4.08
CA PHE A 196 77.34 -1.08 -5.12
C PHE A 196 77.94 -0.84 -6.51
N LYS A 197 78.45 0.37 -6.77
CA LYS A 197 79.22 0.72 -7.98
C LYS A 197 80.67 0.18 -7.96
N ASN A 198 81.14 -0.30 -6.81
CA ASN A 198 82.54 -0.66 -6.57
C ASN A 198 83.53 0.51 -6.80
N ASP A 199 83.14 1.72 -6.39
CA ASP A 199 83.93 2.94 -6.52
C ASP A 199 84.59 3.31 -5.18
N SER A 200 85.73 2.67 -4.90
CA SER A 200 86.48 2.86 -3.67
C SER A 200 87.01 4.29 -3.48
N PRO A 201 87.62 4.96 -4.49
CA PRO A 201 88.12 6.33 -4.33
C PRO A 201 87.04 7.32 -3.92
N SER A 202 85.88 7.30 -4.59
CA SER A 202 84.78 8.21 -4.25
C SER A 202 84.18 7.90 -2.88
N PHE A 203 84.13 6.63 -2.46
CA PHE A 203 83.70 6.27 -1.11
C PHE A 203 84.60 6.90 -0.03
N PHE A 204 85.93 6.78 -0.15
CA PHE A 204 86.85 7.31 0.88
C PHE A 204 86.76 8.84 1.00
N GLN A 205 86.55 9.55 -0.11
CA GLN A 205 86.27 10.99 -0.08
C GLN A 205 85.02 11.31 0.75
N ILE A 206 83.93 10.57 0.54
CA ILE A 206 82.69 10.74 1.31
C ILE A 206 82.86 10.35 2.78
N LEU A 207 83.65 9.31 3.06
CA LEU A 207 83.91 8.87 4.43
C LEU A 207 84.65 9.94 5.25
N ASP A 208 85.59 10.66 4.63
CA ASP A 208 86.29 11.76 5.29
C ASP A 208 85.33 12.92 5.60
N GLU A 209 84.50 13.32 4.63
CA GLU A 209 83.47 14.34 4.82
C GLU A 209 82.48 13.95 5.93
N TYR A 210 82.03 12.68 5.94
CA TYR A 210 81.15 12.12 6.96
C TYR A 210 81.75 12.23 8.36
N ASN A 211 83.03 11.85 8.52
CA ASN A 211 83.72 11.87 9.81
C ASN A 211 84.00 13.29 10.32
N ILE A 212 84.27 14.25 9.43
CA ILE A 212 84.42 15.67 9.78
C ILE A 212 83.10 16.19 10.36
N LEU A 213 82.01 16.04 9.61
CA LEU A 213 80.70 16.56 10.00
C LEU A 213 80.18 15.94 11.28
N LYS A 214 80.42 14.64 11.47
CA LYS A 214 80.07 13.94 12.70
C LYS A 214 80.78 14.52 13.93
N ARG A 215 82.09 14.79 13.80
CA ARG A 215 82.89 15.37 14.89
C ARG A 215 82.47 16.81 15.20
N GLU A 216 82.28 17.63 14.18
CA GLU A 216 81.88 19.04 14.34
C GLU A 216 80.51 19.20 15.00
N ASN A 217 79.58 18.29 14.73
CA ASN A 217 78.19 18.38 15.19
C ASN A 217 77.85 17.39 16.33
N ASN A 218 78.85 16.70 16.89
CA ASN A 218 78.70 15.69 17.95
C ASN A 218 77.56 14.67 17.67
N LEU A 219 77.47 14.21 16.42
CA LEU A 219 76.39 13.33 15.98
C LEU A 219 76.64 11.89 16.46
N GLN A 220 75.60 11.25 17.01
CA GLN A 220 75.63 9.86 17.41
C GLN A 220 74.66 9.04 16.55
N ASP A 221 75.17 8.42 15.49
CA ASP A 221 74.39 7.55 14.61
C ASP A 221 75.04 6.17 14.48
N LYS A 222 74.78 5.32 15.47
CA LYS A 222 75.36 3.98 15.54
C LYS A 222 75.05 3.15 14.29
N GLN A 223 73.95 3.40 13.59
CA GLN A 223 73.54 2.65 12.41
C GLN A 223 74.36 3.04 11.19
N ASN A 224 74.33 4.32 10.81
CA ASN A 224 75.06 4.83 9.65
C ASN A 224 76.58 4.63 9.83
N ASP A 225 77.08 4.78 11.05
CA ASP A 225 78.47 4.46 11.40
C ASP A 225 78.85 3.02 11.08
N GLY A 226 77.93 2.09 11.32
CA GLY A 226 78.15 0.68 11.04
C GLY A 226 78.22 0.37 9.56
N ILE A 227 77.34 0.99 8.77
CA ILE A 227 77.33 0.86 7.32
C ILE A 227 78.64 1.40 6.76
N MET A 228 79.02 2.63 7.15
CA MET A 228 80.27 3.27 6.75
C MET A 228 81.50 2.42 7.12
N GLN A 229 81.55 1.91 8.36
CA GLN A 229 82.66 1.07 8.79
C GLN A 229 82.70 -0.25 8.02
N THR A 230 81.55 -0.86 7.75
CA THR A 230 81.49 -2.10 6.97
C THR A 230 82.04 -1.89 5.57
N ILE A 231 81.55 -0.87 4.86
CA ILE A 231 82.01 -0.55 3.49
C ILE A 231 83.51 -0.27 3.47
N LYS A 232 84.00 0.47 4.47
CA LYS A 232 85.44 0.75 4.65
C LYS A 232 86.25 -0.55 4.77
N GLU A 233 85.83 -1.48 5.62
CA GLU A 233 86.55 -2.75 5.78
C GLU A 233 86.50 -3.60 4.50
N VAL A 234 85.39 -3.58 3.76
CA VAL A 234 85.31 -4.26 2.45
C VAL A 234 86.31 -3.66 1.45
N PHE A 235 86.36 -2.34 1.30
CA PHE A 235 87.30 -1.70 0.37
C PHE A 235 88.77 -1.80 0.81
N ASN A 236 89.03 -1.96 2.10
CA ASN A 236 90.36 -2.28 2.63
C ASN A 236 90.76 -3.75 2.43
N GLY A 237 89.85 -4.60 1.93
CA GLY A 237 90.09 -6.04 1.77
C GLY A 237 89.92 -6.88 3.04
N ASN A 238 89.44 -6.29 4.14
CA ASN A 238 89.22 -6.95 5.43
C ASN A 238 87.83 -7.61 5.47
N TYR A 239 87.57 -8.57 4.58
CA TYR A 239 86.24 -9.14 4.38
C TYR A 239 85.66 -9.86 5.60
N ASP A 240 86.49 -10.53 6.42
CA ASP A 240 86.00 -11.28 7.58
C ASP A 240 85.54 -10.34 8.70
N GLU A 241 86.21 -9.20 8.86
CA GLU A 241 85.79 -8.14 9.77
C GLU A 241 84.52 -7.46 9.25
N ALA A 242 84.42 -7.20 7.94
CA ALA A 242 83.21 -6.68 7.33
C ALA A 242 82.00 -7.63 7.54
N LEU A 243 82.19 -8.94 7.36
CA LEU A 243 81.17 -9.97 7.62
C LEU A 243 80.77 -10.00 9.10
N ARG A 244 81.74 -9.89 10.01
CA ARG A 244 81.46 -9.79 11.45
C ARG A 244 80.65 -8.55 11.78
N LEU A 245 80.96 -7.40 11.18
CA LEU A 245 80.24 -6.14 11.38
C LEU A 245 78.80 -6.24 10.84
N ILE A 246 78.60 -6.82 9.65
CA ILE A 246 77.28 -7.07 9.07
C ILE A 246 76.45 -8.04 9.93
N ASN A 247 77.04 -9.14 10.38
CA ASN A 247 76.33 -10.20 11.11
C ASN A 247 76.10 -9.90 12.60
N LYS A 248 76.96 -9.10 13.24
CA LYS A 248 76.80 -8.69 14.66
C LYS A 248 75.57 -7.82 14.86
N ARG A 249 75.05 -7.23 13.79
CA ARG A 249 73.96 -6.29 13.83
C ARG A 249 72.71 -6.99 13.31
N ASP A 250 71.70 -7.18 14.17
CA ASP A 250 70.31 -7.49 13.81
C ASP A 250 69.67 -6.44 12.88
N LEU A 251 70.47 -5.57 12.24
CA LEU A 251 70.09 -4.36 11.52
C LEU A 251 69.20 -4.61 10.29
N TYR A 252 68.94 -5.87 9.98
CA TYR A 252 68.79 -6.29 8.61
C TYR A 252 68.23 -7.70 8.41
N SER A 253 68.06 -8.50 9.46
CA SER A 253 67.76 -9.94 9.35
C SER A 253 66.48 -10.26 8.56
N ASN A 254 65.61 -9.26 8.36
CA ASN A 254 64.38 -9.35 7.56
C ASN A 254 64.26 -8.28 6.45
N ASN A 255 65.33 -7.56 6.08
CA ASN A 255 65.25 -6.47 5.08
C ASN A 255 65.99 -6.84 3.79
N MET A 256 65.41 -6.50 2.63
CA MET A 256 65.97 -6.79 1.30
C MET A 256 67.35 -6.17 1.08
N GLY A 257 67.64 -5.01 1.67
CA GLY A 257 68.94 -4.32 1.55
C GLY A 257 70.11 -5.06 2.21
N TYR A 258 69.83 -5.92 3.20
CA TYR A 258 70.84 -6.78 3.82
C TYR A 258 71.43 -7.79 2.84
N PHE A 259 70.53 -8.50 2.16
CA PHE A 259 70.90 -9.51 1.19
C PHE A 259 71.70 -8.86 0.07
N ASP A 260 71.30 -7.67 -0.39
CA ASP A 260 72.05 -6.94 -1.42
C ASP A 260 73.46 -6.60 -0.95
N MET A 261 73.63 -6.14 0.30
CA MET A 261 74.95 -5.83 0.86
C MET A 261 75.83 -7.08 1.00
N LEU A 262 75.29 -8.20 1.50
CA LEU A 262 76.03 -9.46 1.57
C LEU A 262 76.40 -10.01 0.20
N ILE A 263 75.48 -9.97 -0.76
CA ILE A 263 75.71 -10.39 -2.14
C ILE A 263 76.85 -9.56 -2.74
N GLN A 264 76.85 -8.24 -2.55
CA GLN A 264 77.92 -7.38 -3.03
C GLN A 264 79.26 -7.66 -2.33
N LEU A 265 79.25 -7.93 -1.01
CA LEU A 265 80.45 -8.27 -0.26
C LEU A 265 81.08 -9.55 -0.81
N TYR A 266 80.30 -10.62 -0.96
CA TYR A 266 80.81 -11.89 -1.48
C TYR A 266 81.26 -11.78 -2.95
N LYS A 267 80.60 -10.93 -3.77
CA LYS A 267 81.08 -10.59 -5.12
C LYS A 267 82.47 -9.97 -5.08
N LEU A 268 82.71 -9.02 -4.18
CA LEU A 268 84.00 -8.35 -4.02
C LEU A 268 85.07 -9.26 -3.40
N LYS A 269 84.68 -10.20 -2.52
CA LYS A 269 85.55 -11.27 -1.98
C LYS A 269 85.92 -12.32 -3.04
N GLY A 270 85.13 -12.44 -4.11
CA GLY A 270 85.29 -13.45 -5.16
C GLY A 270 84.63 -14.80 -4.86
N ASP A 271 83.77 -14.87 -3.84
CA ASP A 271 83.12 -16.10 -3.38
C ASP A 271 81.77 -16.30 -4.10
N LYS A 272 81.81 -16.99 -5.24
CA LYS A 272 80.62 -17.18 -6.09
C LYS A 272 79.56 -18.08 -5.45
N ASP A 273 79.98 -19.06 -4.65
CA ASP A 273 79.05 -20.01 -4.02
C ASP A 273 78.20 -19.28 -2.97
N MET A 274 78.84 -18.44 -2.16
CA MET A 274 78.12 -17.60 -1.20
C MET A 274 77.25 -16.54 -1.88
N VAL A 275 77.64 -16.01 -3.04
CA VAL A 275 76.76 -15.11 -3.82
C VAL A 275 75.46 -15.83 -4.22
N ILE A 276 75.54 -17.05 -4.73
CA ILE A 276 74.36 -17.84 -5.14
C ILE A 276 73.51 -18.19 -3.91
N HIS A 277 74.14 -18.60 -2.83
CA HIS A 277 73.48 -18.92 -1.56
C HIS A 277 72.66 -17.74 -1.02
N GLU A 278 73.26 -16.55 -0.93
CA GLU A 278 72.56 -15.37 -0.43
C GLU A 278 71.47 -14.87 -1.39
N GLN A 279 71.64 -15.05 -2.71
CA GLN A 279 70.57 -14.79 -3.69
C GLN A 279 69.37 -15.71 -3.51
N GLN A 280 69.61 -17.01 -3.28
CA GLN A 280 68.54 -17.98 -3.01
C GLN A 280 67.81 -17.65 -1.70
N ARG A 281 68.55 -17.35 -0.63
CA ARG A 281 67.95 -16.92 0.64
C ARG A 281 67.10 -15.65 0.49
N LYS A 282 67.53 -14.69 -0.33
CA LYS A 282 66.74 -13.50 -0.66
C LYS A 282 65.43 -13.87 -1.35
N LEU A 283 65.47 -14.75 -2.36
CA LEU A 283 64.27 -15.20 -3.09
C LEU A 283 63.30 -15.96 -2.18
N GLU A 284 63.80 -16.88 -1.36
CA GLU A 284 62.99 -17.62 -0.39
C GLU A 284 62.32 -16.70 0.64
N ALA A 285 63.03 -15.68 1.11
CA ALA A 285 62.46 -14.66 1.99
C ALA A 285 61.32 -13.89 1.30
N ILE A 286 61.49 -13.49 0.02
CA ILE A 286 60.45 -12.84 -0.78
C ILE A 286 59.23 -13.76 -0.96
N ASP A 287 59.45 -15.03 -1.30
CA ASP A 287 58.37 -16.00 -1.54
C ASP A 287 57.58 -16.29 -0.25
N SER A 288 58.27 -16.45 0.88
CA SER A 288 57.66 -16.58 2.20
C SER A 288 56.82 -15.36 2.59
N LEU A 289 57.32 -14.14 2.34
CA LEU A 289 56.59 -12.88 2.56
C LEU A 289 55.31 -12.81 1.70
N ASN A 290 55.40 -13.20 0.43
CA ASN A 290 54.27 -13.22 -0.49
C ASN A 290 53.23 -14.30 -0.13
N ALA A 291 53.66 -15.49 0.28
CA ALA A 291 52.76 -16.56 0.71
C ALA A 291 51.98 -16.16 1.98
N ASN A 292 52.66 -15.59 2.97
CA ASN A 292 52.01 -15.09 4.19
C ASN A 292 50.99 -13.98 3.90
N LEU A 293 51.31 -13.09 2.97
CA LEU A 293 50.36 -12.07 2.48
C LEU A 293 49.12 -12.70 1.85
N ILE A 294 49.28 -13.65 0.94
CA ILE A 294 48.16 -14.30 0.26
C ILE A 294 47.25 -14.96 1.30
N TYR A 295 47.84 -15.69 2.25
CA TYR A 295 47.11 -16.34 3.33
C TYR A 295 46.30 -15.33 4.18
N GLN A 296 46.91 -14.22 4.57
CA GLN A 296 46.22 -13.17 5.33
C GLN A 296 45.09 -12.52 4.52
N ASN A 297 45.32 -12.19 3.24
CA ASN A 297 44.28 -11.64 2.36
C ASN A 297 43.10 -12.61 2.19
N MET A 298 43.37 -13.91 2.07
CA MET A 298 42.31 -14.94 1.98
C MET A 298 41.49 -15.00 3.28
N ASN A 299 42.14 -14.96 4.44
CA ASN A 299 41.43 -14.95 5.73
C ASN A 299 40.56 -13.71 5.90
N GLU A 300 41.06 -12.53 5.51
CA GLU A 300 40.26 -11.30 5.53
C GLU A 300 39.07 -11.38 4.57
N MET A 301 39.30 -11.86 3.34
CA MET A 301 38.23 -12.03 2.35
C MET A 301 37.15 -13.01 2.82
N ASN A 302 37.56 -14.10 3.49
CA ASN A 302 36.63 -15.06 4.07
C ASN A 302 35.79 -14.42 5.18
N ALA A 303 36.42 -13.69 6.10
CA ALA A 303 35.70 -12.97 7.16
C ALA A 303 34.72 -11.92 6.59
N GLU A 304 35.13 -11.14 5.57
CA GLU A 304 34.25 -10.20 4.89
C GLU A 304 33.08 -10.90 4.20
N MET A 305 33.32 -12.06 3.60
CA MET A 305 32.28 -12.85 2.93
C MET A 305 31.27 -13.39 3.94
N GLU A 306 31.71 -13.85 5.11
CA GLU A 306 30.83 -14.28 6.19
C GLU A 306 29.95 -13.14 6.70
N VAL A 307 30.55 -11.96 6.93
CA VAL A 307 29.79 -10.76 7.32
C VAL A 307 28.75 -10.40 6.26
N LYS A 308 29.11 -10.41 4.97
CA LYS A 308 28.17 -10.15 3.87
C LYS A 308 27.03 -11.17 3.81
N LYS A 309 27.32 -12.46 4.00
CA LYS A 309 26.30 -13.52 4.06
C LYS A 309 25.34 -13.29 5.22
N ALA A 310 25.84 -12.98 6.42
CA ALA A 310 25.01 -12.66 7.57
C ALA A 310 24.12 -11.43 7.32
N GLN A 311 24.66 -10.38 6.69
CA GLN A 311 23.89 -9.21 6.29
C GLN A 311 22.78 -9.56 5.27
N GLN A 312 23.06 -10.43 4.30
CA GLN A 312 22.06 -10.89 3.33
C GLN A 312 20.92 -11.68 3.99
N GLU A 313 21.22 -12.55 4.94
CA GLU A 313 20.20 -13.30 5.70
C GLU A 313 19.29 -12.36 6.51
N VAL A 314 19.86 -11.32 7.13
CA VAL A 314 19.08 -10.28 7.82
C VAL A 314 18.17 -9.52 6.84
N ILE A 315 18.66 -9.17 5.65
CA ILE A 315 17.86 -8.48 4.61
C ILE A 315 16.71 -9.37 4.14
N LYS A 316 16.95 -10.66 3.86
CA LYS A 316 15.91 -11.62 3.47
C LYS A 316 14.84 -11.74 4.56
N SER A 317 15.24 -11.90 5.82
CA SER A 317 14.31 -11.97 6.95
C SER A 317 13.42 -10.72 7.05
N ARG A 318 14.00 -9.52 6.89
CA ARG A 318 13.24 -8.25 6.84
C ARG A 318 12.26 -8.21 5.67
N MET A 319 12.66 -8.71 4.50
CA MET A 319 11.80 -8.77 3.32
C MET A 319 10.59 -9.71 3.55
N TYR A 320 10.79 -10.87 4.17
CA TYR A 320 9.68 -11.76 4.53
C TYR A 320 8.72 -11.13 5.53
N TRP A 321 9.24 -10.41 6.54
CA TRP A 321 8.41 -9.67 7.48
C TRP A 321 7.58 -8.58 6.81
N LEU A 322 8.18 -7.81 5.90
CA LEU A 322 7.46 -6.80 5.11
C LEU A 322 6.35 -7.43 4.26
N ALA A 323 6.63 -8.53 3.57
CA ALA A 323 5.64 -9.25 2.79
C ALA A 323 4.47 -9.75 3.66
N ALA A 324 4.75 -10.28 4.86
CA ALA A 324 3.73 -10.73 5.79
C ALA A 324 2.81 -9.58 6.25
N VAL A 325 3.37 -8.40 6.53
CA VAL A 325 2.59 -7.20 6.90
C VAL A 325 1.69 -6.75 5.75
N VAL A 326 2.19 -6.75 4.50
CA VAL A 326 1.38 -6.40 3.32
C VAL A 326 0.21 -7.36 3.14
N VAL A 327 0.45 -8.67 3.27
CA VAL A 327 -0.62 -9.69 3.19
C VAL A 327 -1.66 -9.48 4.29
N LEU A 328 -1.23 -9.20 5.53
CA LEU A 328 -2.15 -8.92 6.63
C LEU A 328 -3.02 -7.68 6.34
N LEU A 329 -2.45 -6.61 5.79
CA LEU A 329 -3.21 -5.41 5.42
C LEU A 329 -4.24 -5.68 4.32
N ILE A 330 -3.92 -6.52 3.33
CA ILE A 330 -4.89 -6.94 2.30
C ILE A 330 -6.05 -7.72 2.93
N ILE A 331 -5.78 -8.61 3.88
CA ILE A 331 -6.82 -9.38 4.58
C ILE A 331 -7.72 -8.45 5.40
N VAL A 332 -7.14 -7.54 6.16
CA VAL A 332 -7.89 -6.58 7.01
C VAL A 332 -8.75 -5.66 6.15
N THR A 333 -8.18 -5.10 5.06
CA THR A 333 -8.95 -4.24 4.15
C THR A 333 -10.08 -5.00 3.46
N GLY A 334 -9.85 -6.24 3.03
CA GLY A 334 -10.90 -7.11 2.49
C GLY A 334 -12.05 -7.36 3.48
N LEU A 335 -11.73 -7.62 4.75
CA LEU A 335 -12.72 -7.79 5.82
C LEU A 335 -13.54 -6.51 6.06
N LEU A 336 -12.89 -5.33 6.04
CA LEU A 336 -13.58 -4.05 6.21
C LEU A 336 -14.53 -3.76 5.04
N ILE A 337 -14.10 -4.01 3.81
CA ILE A 337 -14.95 -3.86 2.61
C ILE A 337 -16.14 -4.82 2.68
N TRP A 338 -15.90 -6.09 3.02
CA TRP A 338 -16.97 -7.08 3.19
C TRP A 338 -17.99 -6.65 4.25
N ARG A 339 -17.54 -6.17 5.41
CA ARG A 339 -18.40 -5.64 6.48
C ARG A 339 -19.19 -4.40 6.04
N TYR A 340 -18.59 -3.53 5.24
CA TYR A 340 -19.26 -2.35 4.70
C TYR A 340 -20.38 -2.73 3.70
N LEU A 341 -20.08 -3.64 2.76
CA LEU A 341 -21.05 -4.09 1.75
C LEU A 341 -22.23 -4.82 2.36
N THR A 342 -21.98 -5.72 3.32
CA THR A 342 -23.03 -6.47 4.03
C THR A 342 -23.96 -5.53 4.81
N ARG A 343 -23.43 -4.54 5.53
CA ARG A 343 -24.23 -3.49 6.19
C ARG A 343 -25.09 -2.72 5.20
N ARG A 344 -24.54 -2.31 4.06
CA ARG A 344 -25.28 -1.55 3.04
C ARG A 344 -26.42 -2.38 2.42
N ALA A 345 -26.18 -3.66 2.17
CA ALA A 345 -27.22 -4.58 1.67
C ALA A 345 -28.34 -4.79 2.71
N TYR A 346 -27.99 -4.92 3.99
CA TYR A 346 -28.96 -5.05 5.08
C TYR A 346 -29.86 -3.82 5.19
N GLN A 347 -29.28 -2.61 5.15
CA GLN A 347 -30.04 -1.35 5.19
C GLN A 347 -31.05 -1.23 4.04
N LYS A 348 -30.67 -1.62 2.82
CA LYS A 348 -31.61 -1.63 1.68
C LYS A 348 -32.77 -2.60 1.87
N ARG A 349 -32.50 -3.80 2.40
CA ARG A 349 -33.56 -4.78 2.71
C ARG A 349 -34.53 -4.26 3.77
N LEU A 350 -33.99 -3.62 4.81
CA LEU A 350 -34.78 -3.03 5.89
C LEU A 350 -35.70 -1.92 5.36
N LEU A 351 -35.17 -1.03 4.51
CA LEU A 351 -35.98 0.03 3.89
C LEU A 351 -37.11 -0.54 3.03
N LYS A 352 -36.82 -1.54 2.18
CA LYS A 352 -37.83 -2.20 1.36
C LYS A 352 -38.92 -2.84 2.21
N LYS A 353 -38.54 -3.52 3.30
CA LYS A 353 -39.49 -4.13 4.23
C LYS A 353 -40.37 -3.11 4.95
N ASN A 354 -39.80 -1.96 5.34
CA ASN A 354 -40.58 -0.88 5.94
C ASN A 354 -41.60 -0.29 4.94
N GLN A 355 -41.21 -0.12 3.68
CA GLN A 355 -42.13 0.34 2.63
C GLN A 355 -43.26 -0.67 2.38
N GLU A 356 -42.94 -1.96 2.28
CA GLU A 356 -43.95 -3.04 2.16
C GLU A 356 -44.92 -3.03 3.36
N LEU A 357 -44.38 -2.84 4.57
CA LEU A 357 -45.19 -2.78 5.79
C LEU A 357 -46.10 -1.53 5.83
N GLU A 358 -45.59 -0.38 5.40
CA GLU A 358 -46.36 0.86 5.33
C GLU A 358 -47.52 0.75 4.33
N ILE A 359 -47.27 0.19 3.16
CA ILE A 359 -48.31 -0.07 2.15
C ILE A 359 -49.36 -1.03 2.71
N ALA A 360 -48.95 -2.15 3.31
CA ALA A 360 -49.87 -3.12 3.90
C ALA A 360 -50.71 -2.48 5.03
N LEU A 361 -50.09 -1.65 5.88
CA LEU A 361 -50.77 -0.93 6.95
C LEU A 361 -51.82 0.04 6.40
N ASN A 362 -51.49 0.78 5.34
CA ASN A 362 -52.42 1.72 4.72
C ASN A 362 -53.62 0.99 4.10
N HIS A 363 -53.40 -0.11 3.39
CA HIS A 363 -54.50 -0.96 2.88
C HIS A 363 -55.38 -1.51 4.00
N ALA A 364 -54.78 -1.98 5.10
CA ALA A 364 -55.53 -2.48 6.25
C ALA A 364 -56.41 -1.37 6.86
N LYS A 365 -55.85 -0.16 7.05
CA LYS A 365 -56.61 1.00 7.57
C LYS A 365 -57.74 1.42 6.64
N GLU A 366 -57.52 1.39 5.34
CA GLU A 366 -58.54 1.75 4.35
C GLU A 366 -59.69 0.74 4.34
N SER A 367 -59.36 -0.56 4.35
CA SER A 367 -60.35 -1.64 4.47
C SER A 367 -61.16 -1.53 5.76
N ASP A 368 -60.52 -1.19 6.88
CA ASP A 368 -61.20 -1.03 8.17
C ASP A 368 -62.17 0.14 8.13
N ARG A 369 -61.75 1.30 7.58
CA ARG A 369 -62.62 2.46 7.38
C ARG A 369 -63.84 2.15 6.49
N MET A 370 -63.64 1.46 5.37
CA MET A 370 -64.74 1.05 4.49
C MET A 370 -65.72 0.12 5.22
N LYS A 371 -65.20 -0.81 6.02
CA LYS A 371 -66.02 -1.73 6.82
C LYS A 371 -66.85 -0.99 7.87
N THR A 372 -66.26 -0.01 8.56
CA THR A 372 -67.00 0.83 9.53
C THR A 372 -68.13 1.60 8.84
N SER A 373 -67.83 2.30 7.74
CA SER A 373 -68.83 3.07 6.99
C SER A 373 -69.96 2.18 6.44
N PHE A 374 -69.63 0.97 5.97
CA PHE A 374 -70.61 -0.03 5.54
C PHE A 374 -71.59 -0.38 6.67
N ILE A 375 -71.08 -0.73 7.86
CA ILE A 375 -71.92 -1.13 8.99
C ILE A 375 -72.84 0.03 9.44
N GLU A 376 -72.33 1.25 9.46
CA GLU A 376 -73.10 2.44 9.81
C GLU A 376 -74.28 2.68 8.86
N HIS A 377 -74.04 2.62 7.54
CA HIS A 377 -75.09 2.78 6.53
C HIS A 377 -76.16 1.69 6.62
N VAL A 378 -75.75 0.43 6.72
CA VAL A 378 -76.67 -0.71 6.85
C VAL A 378 -77.57 -0.56 8.08
N SER A 379 -76.98 -0.17 9.20
CA SER A 379 -77.71 0.04 10.45
C SER A 379 -78.76 1.15 10.33
N HIS A 380 -78.47 2.22 9.59
CA HIS A 380 -79.40 3.33 9.37
C HIS A 380 -80.62 2.89 8.56
N GLU A 381 -80.39 2.21 7.44
CA GLU A 381 -81.45 1.82 6.52
C GLU A 381 -82.33 0.68 7.05
N ILE A 382 -81.83 -0.17 7.96
CA ILE A 382 -82.67 -1.15 8.69
C ILE A 382 -83.54 -0.45 9.75
N ARG A 383 -82.98 0.56 10.46
CA ARG A 383 -83.67 1.24 11.56
C ARG A 383 -84.92 1.98 11.10
N THR A 384 -84.88 2.62 9.93
CA THR A 384 -85.99 3.41 9.39
C THR A 384 -87.29 2.60 9.20
N PRO A 385 -87.32 1.52 8.39
CA PRO A 385 -88.53 0.70 8.23
C PRO A 385 -88.92 -0.03 9.52
N LEU A 386 -87.95 -0.43 10.34
CA LEU A 386 -88.23 -1.09 11.62
C LEU A 386 -88.97 -0.15 12.59
N ASN A 387 -88.61 1.13 12.62
CA ASN A 387 -89.29 2.15 13.42
C ASN A 387 -90.72 2.38 12.92
N VAL A 388 -90.95 2.36 11.60
CA VAL A 388 -92.30 2.46 11.00
C VAL A 388 -93.17 1.25 11.38
N ILE A 389 -92.64 0.04 11.25
CA ILE A 389 -93.32 -1.20 11.66
C ILE A 389 -93.69 -1.15 13.15
N THR A 390 -92.73 -0.78 13.99
CA THR A 390 -92.94 -0.72 15.44
C THR A 390 -93.97 0.34 15.82
N GLY A 391 -93.89 1.53 15.22
CA GLY A 391 -94.83 2.62 15.48
C GLY A 391 -96.25 2.28 15.06
N PHE A 392 -96.44 1.71 13.87
CA PHE A 392 -97.77 1.28 13.41
C PHE A 392 -98.31 0.09 14.20
N ALA A 393 -97.48 -0.87 14.59
CA ALA A 393 -97.89 -1.96 15.47
C ALA A 393 -98.35 -1.44 16.85
N GLN A 394 -97.65 -0.47 17.43
CA GLN A 394 -98.05 0.17 18.70
C GLN A 394 -99.40 0.87 18.60
N ILE A 395 -99.66 1.58 17.49
CA ILE A 395 -100.95 2.26 17.30
C ILE A 395 -102.09 1.25 17.08
N ILE A 396 -101.89 0.22 16.25
CA ILE A 396 -102.93 -0.80 15.97
C ILE A 396 -103.33 -1.58 17.23
N THR A 397 -102.37 -1.83 18.12
CA THR A 397 -102.57 -2.63 19.35
C THR A 397 -103.06 -1.80 20.53
N ASN A 398 -103.06 -0.47 20.44
CA ASN A 398 -103.47 0.39 21.54
C ASN A 398 -105.01 0.55 21.59
N PRO A 399 -105.68 0.10 22.67
CA PRO A 399 -107.13 0.15 22.80
C PRO A 399 -107.70 1.58 22.93
N ASP A 400 -106.87 2.58 23.23
CA ASP A 400 -107.30 3.98 23.37
C ASP A 400 -107.44 4.70 22.00
N TYR A 401 -107.06 4.07 20.89
CA TYR A 401 -107.20 4.61 19.53
C TYR A 401 -108.31 3.90 18.75
N GLU A 402 -109.36 4.66 18.39
CA GLU A 402 -110.40 4.19 17.46
C GLU A 402 -109.91 4.39 16.01
N LEU A 403 -109.50 3.30 15.36
CA LEU A 403 -109.09 3.29 13.95
C LEU A 403 -110.24 2.80 13.08
N ASP A 404 -110.54 3.52 12.00
CA ASP A 404 -111.46 3.02 10.99
C ASP A 404 -110.85 1.84 10.19
N GLU A 405 -111.68 1.12 9.43
CA GLU A 405 -111.21 -0.05 8.66
C GLU A 405 -110.18 0.32 7.58
N LYS A 406 -110.27 1.52 7.01
CA LYS A 406 -109.35 1.99 5.96
C LYS A 406 -107.98 2.35 6.55
N GLU A 407 -107.95 3.04 7.68
CA GLU A 407 -106.75 3.41 8.43
C GLU A 407 -106.02 2.16 8.91
N ARG A 408 -106.73 1.19 9.49
CA ARG A 408 -106.16 -0.10 9.91
C ARG A 408 -105.54 -0.85 8.73
N ASN A 409 -106.27 -0.94 7.61
CA ASN A 409 -105.76 -1.62 6.41
C ASN A 409 -104.56 -0.89 5.79
N HIS A 410 -104.54 0.45 5.84
CA HIS A 410 -103.39 1.24 5.38
C HIS A 410 -102.14 0.96 6.21
N MET A 411 -102.27 0.93 7.54
CA MET A 411 -101.15 0.65 8.45
C MET A 411 -100.65 -0.80 8.34
N ILE A 412 -101.55 -1.78 8.15
CA ILE A 412 -101.18 -3.19 7.90
C ILE A 412 -100.42 -3.32 6.57
N ASN A 413 -100.86 -2.60 5.53
CA ASN A 413 -100.15 -2.55 4.25
C ASN A 413 -98.77 -1.92 4.40
N ASP A 414 -98.63 -0.84 5.16
CA ASP A 414 -97.33 -0.22 5.42
C ASP A 414 -96.40 -1.14 6.23
N ILE A 415 -96.91 -1.85 7.25
CA ILE A 415 -96.13 -2.87 7.99
C ILE A 415 -95.64 -3.96 7.03
N SER A 416 -96.52 -4.48 6.18
CA SER A 416 -96.20 -5.55 5.22
C SER A 416 -95.15 -5.08 4.19
N LYS A 417 -95.31 -3.85 3.70
CA LYS A 417 -94.37 -3.22 2.78
C LYS A 417 -92.98 -3.04 3.40
N ASN A 418 -92.90 -2.45 4.59
CA ASN A 418 -91.63 -2.23 5.30
C ASN A 418 -90.97 -3.56 5.72
N THR A 419 -91.75 -4.60 6.02
CA THR A 419 -91.21 -5.94 6.32
C THR A 419 -90.59 -6.58 5.09
N THR A 420 -91.24 -6.43 3.93
CA THR A 420 -90.71 -6.87 2.63
C THR A 420 -89.42 -6.11 2.31
N GLU A 421 -89.37 -4.81 2.58
CA GLU A 421 -88.16 -3.99 2.43
C GLU A 421 -87.01 -4.49 3.30
N ILE A 422 -87.20 -4.72 4.61
CA ILE A 422 -86.15 -5.29 5.48
C ILE A 422 -85.67 -6.65 4.99
N THR A 423 -86.58 -7.50 4.53
CA THR A 423 -86.22 -8.82 4.00
C THR A 423 -85.35 -8.71 2.76
N GLN A 424 -85.70 -7.79 1.86
CA GLN A 424 -84.88 -7.47 0.69
C GLN A 424 -83.48 -6.97 1.10
N ILE A 425 -83.40 -6.11 2.11
CA ILE A 425 -82.14 -5.58 2.64
C ILE A 425 -81.23 -6.72 3.14
N ILE A 426 -81.77 -7.63 3.95
CA ILE A 426 -81.02 -8.77 4.49
C ILE A 426 -80.54 -9.68 3.35
N ASN A 427 -81.39 -9.94 2.35
CA ASN A 427 -81.00 -10.74 1.20
C ASN A 427 -79.88 -10.07 0.39
N GLU A 428 -79.96 -8.76 0.14
CA GLU A 428 -78.89 -8.00 -0.54
C GLU A 428 -77.57 -8.01 0.26
N LEU A 429 -77.63 -8.02 1.60
CA LEU A 429 -76.44 -8.12 2.47
C LEU A 429 -75.80 -9.52 2.45
N LEU A 430 -76.61 -10.57 2.54
CA LEU A 430 -76.14 -11.95 2.44
C LEU A 430 -75.48 -12.19 1.09
N GLU A 431 -76.05 -11.63 0.02
CA GLU A 431 -75.44 -11.70 -1.30
C GLU A 431 -74.10 -10.98 -1.36
N ILE A 432 -73.92 -9.84 -0.69
CA ILE A 432 -72.60 -9.18 -0.64
C ILE A 432 -71.59 -10.06 0.10
N ALA A 433 -72.00 -10.72 1.19
CA ALA A 433 -71.14 -11.58 2.01
C ALA A 433 -70.78 -12.90 1.31
N ASP A 434 -71.71 -13.53 0.60
CA ASP A 434 -71.50 -14.80 -0.10
C ASP A 434 -70.70 -14.65 -1.42
N ASN A 435 -70.71 -13.46 -2.02
CA ASN A 435 -70.13 -13.20 -3.35
C ASN A 435 -68.63 -12.85 -3.36
N GLU A 436 -67.86 -13.37 -2.41
CA GLU A 436 -66.39 -13.21 -2.39
C GLU A 436 -65.62 -14.40 -2.99
N SER A 437 -66.28 -15.52 -3.33
CA SER A 437 -65.64 -16.65 -4.02
C SER A 437 -65.86 -16.60 -5.55
N LYS A 438 -64.77 -16.75 -6.32
CA LYS A 438 -64.83 -16.84 -7.79
C LYS A 438 -65.46 -18.14 -8.30
N GLU A 439 -65.39 -19.22 -7.51
CA GLU A 439 -65.87 -20.56 -7.89
C GLU A 439 -67.40 -20.63 -8.05
N TYR A 440 -68.17 -19.76 -7.39
CA TYR A 440 -69.64 -19.77 -7.46
C TYR A 440 -70.20 -19.24 -8.81
N TYR A 441 -69.40 -18.49 -9.57
CA TYR A 441 -69.84 -17.76 -10.77
C TYR A 441 -69.28 -18.32 -12.08
N GLU A 442 -68.91 -19.60 -12.11
CA GLU A 442 -68.51 -20.27 -13.34
C GLU A 442 -69.61 -20.24 -14.40
N ARG A 443 -69.21 -20.05 -15.67
CA ARG A 443 -70.11 -19.91 -16.83
C ARG A 443 -70.43 -21.28 -17.43
N ASN A 444 -71.11 -22.14 -16.68
CA ASN A 444 -71.37 -23.51 -17.08
C ASN A 444 -72.76 -23.73 -17.71
N ASP A 445 -73.65 -22.73 -17.64
CA ASP A 445 -75.01 -22.82 -18.17
C ASP A 445 -75.06 -22.41 -19.64
N MET A 446 -75.79 -23.18 -20.46
CA MET A 446 -76.17 -22.77 -21.82
C MET A 446 -77.56 -22.13 -21.77
N VAL A 447 -77.66 -20.84 -22.08
CA VAL A 447 -78.89 -20.05 -22.00
C VAL A 447 -79.35 -19.66 -23.39
N ASP A 448 -80.56 -20.07 -23.81
CA ASP A 448 -81.22 -19.49 -24.99
C ASP A 448 -81.58 -18.03 -24.70
N VAL A 449 -80.88 -17.12 -25.36
CA VAL A 449 -80.94 -15.69 -25.06
C VAL A 449 -82.32 -15.11 -25.34
N ASN A 450 -82.99 -15.57 -26.40
CA ASN A 450 -84.30 -15.06 -26.79
C ASN A 450 -85.37 -15.50 -25.80
N GLN A 451 -85.41 -16.79 -25.48
CA GLN A 451 -86.37 -17.32 -24.52
C GLN A 451 -86.16 -16.70 -23.13
N PHE A 452 -84.90 -16.61 -22.71
CA PHE A 452 -84.56 -16.06 -21.40
C PHE A 452 -84.95 -14.59 -21.23
N CYS A 453 -84.67 -13.75 -22.22
CA CYS A 453 -85.09 -12.35 -22.18
C CYS A 453 -86.61 -12.19 -22.24
N GLN A 454 -87.30 -13.03 -23.00
CA GLN A 454 -88.76 -13.05 -23.04
C GLN A 454 -89.34 -13.43 -21.67
N ASP A 455 -88.82 -14.47 -21.03
CA ASP A 455 -89.25 -14.90 -19.69
C ASP A 455 -89.11 -13.78 -18.65
N ILE A 456 -88.02 -13.01 -18.70
CA ILE A 456 -87.81 -11.86 -17.82
C ILE A 456 -88.85 -10.77 -18.11
N MET A 457 -89.09 -10.44 -19.38
CA MET A 457 -90.04 -9.40 -19.75
C MET A 457 -91.48 -9.78 -19.36
N ASP A 458 -91.87 -11.04 -19.57
CA ASP A 458 -93.19 -11.58 -19.17
C ASP A 458 -93.38 -11.53 -17.65
N LYS A 459 -92.34 -11.89 -16.89
CA LYS A 459 -92.35 -11.80 -15.42
C LYS A 459 -92.50 -10.34 -14.96
N MET A 460 -91.75 -9.42 -15.56
CA MET A 460 -91.79 -8.01 -15.19
C MET A 460 -93.08 -7.31 -15.62
N GLU A 461 -93.77 -7.83 -16.64
CA GLU A 461 -95.09 -7.33 -17.05
C GLU A 461 -96.17 -7.63 -16.01
N LEU A 462 -96.05 -8.73 -15.26
CA LEU A 462 -96.93 -9.04 -14.12
C LEU A 462 -96.75 -8.05 -12.96
N ASP A 463 -95.54 -7.53 -12.76
CA ASP A 463 -95.18 -6.56 -11.72
C ASP A 463 -95.34 -5.09 -12.19
N ASN A 464 -95.86 -4.87 -13.40
CA ASN A 464 -96.03 -3.54 -14.00
C ASN A 464 -97.34 -2.85 -13.55
N ASP A 465 -97.40 -2.46 -12.28
CA ASP A 465 -98.55 -1.74 -11.69
C ASP A 465 -98.90 -0.41 -12.41
N ARG A 466 -97.99 0.11 -13.24
CA ARG A 466 -98.07 1.44 -13.88
C ARG A 466 -98.51 1.42 -15.34
N LEU A 467 -98.84 0.24 -15.90
CA LEU A 467 -99.25 0.07 -17.30
C LEU A 467 -98.26 0.69 -18.32
N LEU A 468 -96.96 0.64 -18.02
CA LEU A 468 -95.91 1.10 -18.93
C LEU A 468 -95.85 0.20 -20.18
N SER A 469 -95.50 0.77 -21.34
CA SER A 469 -95.29 -0.03 -22.55
C SER A 469 -93.97 -0.80 -22.44
N MET A 470 -94.06 -2.12 -22.29
CA MET A 470 -92.90 -3.00 -22.26
C MET A 470 -92.65 -3.61 -23.64
N LYS A 471 -91.39 -3.60 -24.08
CA LYS A 471 -91.03 -4.08 -25.42
C LYS A 471 -89.74 -4.89 -25.39
N PHE A 472 -89.79 -6.10 -25.92
CA PHE A 472 -88.61 -6.91 -26.20
C PHE A 472 -88.23 -6.82 -27.69
N VAL A 473 -86.96 -6.56 -27.98
CA VAL A 473 -86.43 -6.53 -29.35
C VAL A 473 -85.19 -7.42 -29.43
N SER A 474 -85.30 -8.51 -30.19
CA SER A 474 -84.15 -9.36 -30.48
C SER A 474 -83.57 -9.10 -31.86
N LEU A 475 -82.25 -8.94 -31.91
CA LEU A 475 -81.42 -8.87 -33.12
C LEU A 475 -80.40 -10.03 -33.16
N VAL A 476 -80.66 -11.11 -32.42
CA VAL A 476 -79.87 -12.36 -32.48
C VAL A 476 -80.70 -13.45 -33.17
N ASP A 477 -80.03 -14.41 -33.80
CA ASP A 477 -80.69 -15.52 -34.49
C ASP A 477 -81.54 -16.38 -33.53
N LYS A 478 -82.59 -16.99 -34.06
CA LYS A 478 -83.44 -17.90 -33.28
C LYS A 478 -82.63 -19.12 -32.83
N GLY A 479 -82.64 -19.41 -31.53
CA GLY A 479 -81.86 -20.50 -30.92
C GLY A 479 -80.41 -20.13 -30.58
N PHE A 480 -80.04 -18.84 -30.61
CA PHE A 480 -78.73 -18.38 -30.14
C PHE A 480 -78.55 -18.69 -28.64
N THR A 481 -77.54 -19.49 -28.31
CA THR A 481 -77.23 -19.89 -26.93
C THR A 481 -75.98 -19.17 -26.42
N LEU A 482 -76.10 -18.55 -25.25
CA LEU A 482 -74.98 -17.93 -24.54
C LEU A 482 -74.50 -18.86 -23.41
N ARG A 483 -73.20 -19.16 -23.38
CA ARG A 483 -72.57 -19.85 -22.25
C ARG A 483 -72.28 -18.85 -21.13
N THR A 484 -72.98 -18.97 -20.01
CA THR A 484 -72.93 -18.00 -18.89
C THR A 484 -73.33 -18.67 -17.57
N ASN A 485 -73.54 -17.88 -16.51
CA ASN A 485 -74.23 -18.32 -15.29
C ASN A 485 -75.65 -17.73 -15.33
N ARG A 486 -76.66 -18.61 -15.43
CA ARG A 486 -78.05 -18.22 -15.66
C ARG A 486 -78.60 -17.37 -14.51
N LEU A 487 -78.29 -17.74 -13.26
CA LEU A 487 -78.77 -17.04 -12.07
C LEU A 487 -78.18 -15.63 -11.96
N ALA A 488 -76.88 -15.48 -12.23
CA ALA A 488 -76.22 -14.18 -12.24
C ALA A 488 -76.77 -13.26 -13.33
N LEU A 489 -77.00 -13.81 -14.54
CA LEU A 489 -77.58 -13.05 -15.65
C LEU A 489 -79.03 -12.63 -15.37
N ASP A 490 -79.85 -13.53 -14.82
CA ASP A 490 -81.26 -13.25 -14.46
C ASP A 490 -81.34 -12.07 -13.51
N LYS A 491 -80.46 -12.09 -12.52
CA LYS A 491 -80.36 -11.05 -11.51
C LYS A 491 -79.95 -9.70 -12.07
N ILE A 492 -78.91 -9.66 -12.92
CA ILE A 492 -78.48 -8.41 -13.57
C ILE A 492 -79.66 -7.81 -14.37
N LEU A 493 -80.27 -8.60 -15.25
CA LEU A 493 -81.32 -8.09 -16.14
C LEU A 493 -82.58 -7.72 -15.38
N THR A 494 -83.03 -8.56 -14.43
CA THR A 494 -84.15 -8.27 -13.53
C THR A 494 -83.92 -6.95 -12.79
N GLN A 495 -82.73 -6.73 -12.24
CA GLN A 495 -82.42 -5.50 -11.50
C GLN A 495 -82.44 -4.25 -12.40
N LEU A 496 -81.93 -4.37 -13.63
CA LEU A 496 -81.93 -3.27 -14.59
C LEU A 496 -83.35 -2.94 -15.07
N VAL A 497 -84.17 -3.94 -15.37
CA VAL A 497 -85.57 -3.75 -15.77
C VAL A 497 -86.40 -3.19 -14.61
N ASN A 498 -86.22 -3.69 -13.38
CA ASN A 498 -86.86 -3.13 -12.19
C ASN A 498 -86.48 -1.67 -11.95
N ASN A 499 -85.21 -1.31 -12.14
CA ASN A 499 -84.80 0.10 -12.07
C ASN A 499 -85.51 0.93 -13.15
N ALA A 500 -85.57 0.45 -14.39
CA ALA A 500 -86.28 1.12 -15.48
C ALA A 500 -87.77 1.34 -15.16
N LEU A 501 -88.49 0.33 -14.67
CA LEU A 501 -89.90 0.42 -14.26
C LEU A 501 -90.10 1.40 -13.09
N LYS A 502 -89.22 1.34 -12.09
CA LYS A 502 -89.30 2.17 -10.89
C LYS A 502 -89.11 3.66 -11.18
N PHE A 503 -88.19 4.01 -12.08
CA PHE A 503 -87.82 5.39 -12.39
C PHE A 503 -88.55 5.98 -13.62
N THR A 504 -89.39 5.18 -14.28
CA THR A 504 -90.31 5.63 -15.33
C THR A 504 -91.71 5.83 -14.75
N LYS A 505 -92.28 7.02 -14.96
CA LYS A 505 -93.64 7.34 -14.50
C LYS A 505 -94.68 7.01 -15.56
N ASP A 506 -94.46 7.51 -16.78
CA ASP A 506 -95.27 7.29 -17.98
C ASP A 506 -94.31 7.09 -19.16
N GLY A 507 -94.58 6.12 -20.04
CA GLY A 507 -93.74 5.86 -21.21
C GLY A 507 -93.42 4.38 -21.44
N SER A 508 -92.17 4.07 -21.83
CA SER A 508 -91.79 2.72 -22.26
C SER A 508 -90.47 2.24 -21.67
N VAL A 509 -90.39 0.92 -21.46
CA VAL A 509 -89.16 0.19 -21.12
C VAL A 509 -88.88 -0.82 -22.23
N GLU A 510 -87.72 -0.70 -22.88
CA GLU A 510 -87.28 -1.61 -23.95
C GLU A 510 -86.07 -2.43 -23.49
N LEU A 511 -86.19 -3.76 -23.56
CA LEU A 511 -85.05 -4.68 -23.51
C LEU A 511 -84.68 -5.07 -24.94
N ARG A 512 -83.47 -4.72 -25.35
CA ARG A 512 -82.93 -5.05 -26.67
C ARG A 512 -81.72 -5.95 -26.53
N VAL A 513 -81.63 -6.99 -27.35
CA VAL A 513 -80.46 -7.87 -27.42
C VAL A 513 -79.88 -7.92 -28.82
N ARG A 514 -78.55 -7.87 -28.94
CA ARG A 514 -77.82 -8.00 -30.22
C ARG A 514 -76.51 -8.75 -30.06
N GLU A 515 -76.09 -9.39 -31.14
CA GLU A 515 -74.76 -10.01 -31.23
C GLU A 515 -73.69 -8.95 -31.49
N ARG A 516 -72.51 -9.12 -30.89
CA ARG A 516 -71.36 -8.20 -31.07
C ARG A 516 -70.39 -8.73 -32.13
N ALA A 517 -70.41 -8.11 -33.30
CA ALA A 517 -69.58 -8.51 -34.45
C ALA A 517 -68.05 -8.47 -34.23
N ALA A 518 -67.53 -7.66 -33.31
CA ALA A 518 -66.08 -7.40 -33.21
C ALA A 518 -65.30 -8.38 -32.31
N HIS A 519 -65.96 -9.10 -31.39
CA HIS A 519 -65.26 -9.85 -30.33
C HIS A 519 -65.87 -11.20 -29.93
N GLY A 520 -66.99 -11.61 -30.56
CA GLY A 520 -67.81 -12.73 -30.08
C GLY A 520 -68.50 -12.34 -28.77
N GLY A 521 -69.83 -12.33 -28.74
CA GLY A 521 -70.56 -11.95 -27.52
C GLY A 521 -71.94 -11.37 -27.76
N VAL A 522 -72.60 -11.07 -26.66
CA VAL A 522 -73.97 -10.52 -26.63
C VAL A 522 -73.98 -9.20 -25.90
N GLU A 523 -74.74 -8.25 -26.45
CA GLU A 523 -75.05 -6.99 -25.79
C GLU A 523 -76.55 -6.94 -25.45
N PHE A 524 -76.85 -6.74 -24.17
CA PHE A 524 -78.18 -6.46 -23.66
C PHE A 524 -78.28 -4.97 -23.35
N THR A 525 -79.29 -4.32 -23.88
CA THR A 525 -79.55 -2.90 -23.68
C THR A 525 -80.93 -2.72 -23.05
N ILE A 526 -80.98 -2.12 -21.86
CA ILE A 526 -82.22 -1.76 -21.19
C ILE A 526 -82.38 -0.24 -21.34
N THR A 527 -83.41 0.20 -22.05
CA THR A 527 -83.69 1.63 -22.29
C THR A 527 -85.03 2.01 -21.69
N ASP A 528 -85.06 3.08 -20.90
CA ASP A 528 -86.28 3.67 -20.37
C ASP A 528 -86.49 5.11 -20.87
N THR A 529 -87.71 5.63 -20.68
CA THR A 529 -88.08 7.02 -20.97
C THR A 529 -88.37 7.81 -19.68
N GLY A 530 -87.74 7.41 -18.57
CA GLY A 530 -87.93 7.97 -17.24
C GLY A 530 -87.16 9.28 -17.00
N ILE A 531 -86.89 9.56 -15.73
CA ILE A 531 -86.27 10.84 -15.29
C ILE A 531 -84.83 11.07 -15.79
N GLY A 532 -84.17 10.02 -16.29
CA GLY A 532 -82.76 10.05 -16.70
C GLY A 532 -81.78 10.23 -15.54
N ILE A 533 -80.49 10.31 -15.87
CA ILE A 533 -79.39 10.44 -14.89
C ILE A 533 -78.56 11.67 -15.23
N ASN A 534 -78.50 12.64 -14.31
CA ASN A 534 -77.70 13.85 -14.48
C ASN A 534 -76.20 13.54 -14.54
N LYS A 535 -75.44 14.36 -15.28
CA LYS A 535 -73.99 14.18 -15.50
C LYS A 535 -73.18 14.03 -14.21
N GLU A 536 -73.57 14.71 -13.14
CA GLU A 536 -72.88 14.69 -11.84
C GLU A 536 -73.02 13.35 -11.09
N HIS A 537 -73.98 12.51 -11.47
CA HIS A 537 -74.27 11.24 -10.82
C HIS A 537 -73.72 10.04 -11.62
N LYS A 538 -73.35 10.22 -12.89
CA LYS A 538 -73.00 9.13 -13.82
C LYS A 538 -71.88 8.23 -13.33
N ASP A 539 -70.84 8.80 -12.73
CA ASP A 539 -69.71 8.03 -12.20
C ASP A 539 -70.02 7.35 -10.87
N LYS A 540 -71.05 7.84 -10.16
CA LYS A 540 -71.38 7.43 -8.79
C LYS A 540 -72.54 6.45 -8.70
N ILE A 541 -73.37 6.30 -9.74
CA ILE A 541 -74.53 5.37 -9.70
C ILE A 541 -74.15 3.90 -9.51
N PHE A 542 -72.89 3.55 -9.76
CA PHE A 542 -72.36 2.21 -9.50
C PHE A 542 -71.64 2.10 -8.14
N ASP A 543 -71.44 3.22 -7.42
CA ASP A 543 -70.86 3.20 -6.08
C ASP A 543 -71.82 2.55 -5.08
N ARG A 544 -71.27 1.80 -4.12
CA ARG A 544 -72.08 1.14 -3.09
C ARG A 544 -72.86 2.20 -2.31
N PHE A 545 -74.16 1.93 -2.09
CA PHE A 545 -75.07 2.79 -1.31
C PHE A 545 -75.36 4.14 -1.94
N TYR A 546 -74.95 4.38 -3.18
CA TYR A 546 -75.24 5.64 -3.83
C TYR A 546 -76.69 5.71 -4.30
N LYS A 547 -77.36 6.80 -3.93
CA LYS A 547 -78.73 7.12 -4.35
C LYS A 547 -78.79 8.55 -4.85
N VAL A 548 -79.39 8.76 -6.01
CA VAL A 548 -79.64 10.10 -6.56
C VAL A 548 -80.69 10.84 -5.73
N ASP A 549 -81.64 10.11 -5.15
CA ASP A 549 -82.67 10.63 -4.24
C ASP A 549 -82.80 9.70 -3.04
N ASN A 550 -82.47 10.21 -1.85
CA ASN A 550 -82.51 9.46 -0.59
C ASN A 550 -83.93 9.07 -0.18
N PHE A 551 -84.96 9.77 -0.68
CA PHE A 551 -86.36 9.51 -0.36
C PHE A 551 -87.00 8.42 -1.22
N LYS A 552 -86.36 7.97 -2.30
CA LYS A 552 -86.82 6.82 -3.09
C LYS A 552 -86.38 5.51 -2.44
N GLN A 553 -87.25 4.50 -2.44
CA GLN A 553 -87.00 3.19 -1.83
C GLN A 553 -85.81 2.47 -2.47
N GLY A 554 -85.12 1.57 -1.76
CA GLY A 554 -83.99 0.77 -2.24
C GLY A 554 -82.61 1.17 -1.69
N PHE A 555 -81.69 0.21 -1.61
CA PHE A 555 -80.44 0.30 -0.83
C PHE A 555 -79.22 0.89 -1.57
N GLY A 556 -79.38 1.25 -2.85
CA GLY A 556 -78.27 1.72 -3.68
C GLY A 556 -77.20 0.64 -3.94
N LEU A 557 -77.56 -0.64 -3.84
CA LEU A 557 -76.67 -1.78 -4.08
C LEU A 557 -76.92 -2.48 -5.41
N GLY A 558 -78.13 -2.38 -5.96
CA GLY A 558 -78.52 -3.14 -7.16
C GLY A 558 -77.62 -2.91 -8.38
N LEU A 559 -77.24 -1.67 -8.68
CA LEU A 559 -76.34 -1.36 -9.81
C LEU A 559 -74.89 -1.80 -9.52
N THR A 560 -74.42 -1.62 -8.29
CA THR A 560 -73.08 -2.08 -7.87
C THR A 560 -72.94 -3.60 -7.93
N ILE A 561 -73.97 -4.33 -7.47
CA ILE A 561 -74.03 -5.80 -7.55
C ILE A 561 -74.09 -6.22 -9.02
N SER A 562 -74.93 -5.57 -9.83
CA SER A 562 -75.04 -5.86 -11.26
C SER A 562 -73.70 -5.65 -11.99
N GLN A 563 -72.95 -4.60 -11.65
CA GLN A 563 -71.63 -4.32 -12.23
C GLN A 563 -70.58 -5.36 -11.79
N LYS A 564 -70.59 -5.74 -10.50
CA LYS A 564 -69.72 -6.81 -9.98
C LYS A 564 -70.03 -8.15 -10.64
N LEU A 565 -71.31 -8.52 -10.78
CA LEU A 565 -71.73 -9.75 -11.45
C LEU A 565 -71.35 -9.73 -12.93
N ALA A 566 -71.58 -8.63 -13.65
CA ALA A 566 -71.14 -8.49 -15.04
C ALA A 566 -69.63 -8.73 -15.19
N THR A 567 -68.83 -8.17 -14.28
CA THR A 567 -67.36 -8.38 -14.24
C THR A 567 -67.00 -9.83 -13.96
N LEU A 568 -67.69 -10.51 -13.03
CA LEU A 568 -67.49 -11.93 -12.71
C LEU A 568 -67.86 -12.84 -13.89
N LEU A 569 -68.85 -12.46 -14.70
CA LEU A 569 -69.20 -13.13 -15.97
C LEU A 569 -68.23 -12.81 -17.12
N GLY A 570 -67.17 -12.04 -16.85
CA GLY A 570 -66.16 -11.63 -17.84
C GLY A 570 -66.63 -10.53 -18.78
N GLY A 571 -67.74 -9.88 -18.46
CA GLY A 571 -68.34 -8.79 -19.23
C GLY A 571 -68.24 -7.43 -18.55
N GLN A 572 -69.01 -6.47 -19.06
CA GLN A 572 -69.03 -5.09 -18.58
C GLN A 572 -70.45 -4.53 -18.60
N LEU A 573 -70.81 -3.76 -17.56
CA LEU A 573 -72.05 -3.03 -17.45
C LEU A 573 -71.76 -1.52 -17.40
N GLU A 574 -72.36 -0.77 -18.31
CA GLU A 574 -72.14 0.68 -18.46
C GLU A 574 -73.48 1.44 -18.61
N LEU A 575 -73.44 2.75 -18.38
CA LEU A 575 -74.51 3.68 -18.73
C LEU A 575 -74.19 4.30 -20.10
N ASP A 576 -75.13 4.26 -21.06
CA ASP A 576 -75.00 5.00 -22.32
C ASP A 576 -75.20 6.50 -22.06
N GLU A 577 -74.07 7.18 -21.92
CA GLU A 577 -74.01 8.61 -21.65
C GLU A 577 -74.62 9.52 -22.73
N HIS A 578 -74.77 9.00 -23.95
CA HIS A 578 -75.28 9.73 -25.11
C HIS A 578 -76.81 9.68 -25.21
N TYR A 579 -77.46 8.82 -24.43
CA TYR A 579 -78.91 8.75 -24.37
C TYR A 579 -79.46 9.72 -23.30
N THR A 580 -80.27 10.69 -23.74
CA THR A 580 -80.74 11.80 -22.88
C THR A 580 -82.26 11.85 -22.67
N LYS A 581 -83.01 10.87 -23.17
CA LYS A 581 -84.49 10.83 -23.08
C LYS A 581 -85.01 9.97 -21.92
N GLY A 582 -84.11 9.53 -21.04
CA GLY A 582 -84.32 8.60 -19.94
C GLY A 582 -82.96 8.04 -19.53
N ALA A 583 -82.87 6.79 -19.10
CA ALA A 583 -81.61 6.08 -18.94
C ALA A 583 -81.49 4.89 -19.90
N ARG A 584 -80.24 4.54 -20.25
CA ARG A 584 -79.94 3.34 -21.01
C ARG A 584 -78.73 2.63 -20.41
N PHE A 585 -78.92 1.40 -19.95
CA PHE A 585 -77.85 0.55 -19.45
C PHE A 585 -77.47 -0.49 -20.50
N VAL A 586 -76.15 -0.69 -20.68
CA VAL A 586 -75.57 -1.58 -21.66
C VAL A 586 -74.75 -2.63 -20.95
N LEU A 587 -75.22 -3.88 -20.97
CA LEU A 587 -74.50 -5.05 -20.50
C LEU A 587 -73.88 -5.76 -21.70
N THR A 588 -72.56 -5.95 -21.67
CA THR A 588 -71.84 -6.74 -22.67
C THR A 588 -71.27 -7.99 -22.03
N LEU A 589 -71.55 -9.15 -22.60
CA LEU A 589 -70.98 -10.44 -22.18
C LEU A 589 -70.21 -11.08 -23.35
N PRO A 590 -69.01 -11.65 -23.12
CA PRO A 590 -68.25 -12.31 -24.16
C PRO A 590 -68.83 -13.68 -24.50
N GLU A 591 -68.74 -14.07 -25.77
CA GLU A 591 -68.99 -15.43 -26.25
C GLU A 591 -67.68 -16.20 -26.11
N GLN A 592 -67.49 -16.87 -24.98
CA GLN A 592 -66.41 -17.84 -24.85
C GLN A 592 -66.95 -19.24 -24.88
#